data_AF-A0A833AQP0-F1
#
_entry.id   AF-A0A833AQP0-F1
#
_cell.length_a   1.000
_cell.length_b   1.000
_cell.length_c   1.000
_cell.angle_alpha   90.00
_cell.angle_beta   90.00
_cell.angle_gamma   90.00
#
_symmetry.space_group_name_H-M   'P 1'
#
loop_
_entity.id
_entity.type
_entity.pdbx_description
1 polymer ?
#
loop_
_entity_poly.entity_id
_entity_poly.type
_entity_poly.pdbx_seq_one_letter_code
_entity_poly.pdbx_strand_id
1 'polypeptide(L)'
;MVDDKYYIWYTKRHSIVPPIGWNRAKEATDEIPSTDWDLADIWYATSEDGFTWEEQGVAVARPPKPKPGWRSVCTPDILVWKGKYYLYYQAFVEPSGLRGDWCPVSMSWAESPDGPWNHGGDAIIPFGKKGEWDQDATHDPHPIVYKGKIYLYYKAAYNKWPDIRDKYAVGHGLV
;
A
#
# COMPACT_ATOMS: atom_id res chain seq x y z
N MET A 1 -20.36 1.87 -7.29
CA MET A 1 -20.44 2.45 -8.64
C MET A 1 -20.42 3.96 -8.50
N VAL A 2 -19.73 4.62 -9.44
CA VAL A 2 -19.78 6.07 -9.65
C VAL A 2 -20.08 6.24 -11.14
N ASP A 3 -21.12 6.99 -11.48
CA ASP A 3 -21.58 7.19 -12.86
C ASP A 3 -21.69 5.87 -13.67
N ASP A 4 -22.40 4.89 -13.09
CA ASP A 4 -22.64 3.54 -13.63
C ASP A 4 -21.37 2.71 -13.93
N LYS A 5 -20.22 3.07 -13.34
CA LYS A 5 -18.96 2.32 -13.45
C LYS A 5 -18.44 1.81 -12.11
N TYR A 6 -17.93 0.58 -12.11
CA TYR A 6 -17.08 0.05 -11.05
C TYR A 6 -15.67 0.60 -11.19
N TYR A 7 -15.01 0.77 -10.05
CA TYR A 7 -13.64 1.23 -9.94
C TYR A 7 -12.87 0.27 -9.04
N ILE A 8 -11.64 -0.05 -9.42
CA ILE A 8 -10.68 -0.74 -8.56
C ILE A 8 -9.33 -0.05 -8.63
N TRP A 9 -8.60 -0.10 -7.53
CA TRP A 9 -7.22 0.33 -7.43
C TRP A 9 -6.36 -0.86 -7.04
N TYR A 10 -5.17 -0.96 -7.61
CA TYR A 10 -4.30 -2.11 -7.41
C TYR A 10 -2.83 -1.72 -7.49
N THR A 11 -2.00 -2.57 -6.88
CA THR A 11 -0.55 -2.49 -7.02
C THR A 11 -0.18 -2.91 -8.43
N LYS A 12 0.57 -2.09 -9.15
CA LYS A 12 1.11 -2.47 -10.46
C LYS A 12 2.60 -2.21 -10.53
N ARG A 13 3.34 -3.28 -10.83
CA ARG A 13 4.77 -3.25 -11.15
C ARG A 13 4.93 -3.46 -12.65
N HIS A 14 5.71 -2.60 -13.28
CA HIS A 14 6.13 -2.76 -14.68
C HIS A 14 7.64 -2.55 -14.77
N SER A 15 8.39 -3.58 -14.41
CA SER A 15 9.86 -3.57 -14.37
C SER A 15 10.48 -4.31 -15.55
N ILE A 16 11.71 -3.95 -15.91
CA ILE A 16 12.45 -4.55 -17.03
C ILE A 16 12.86 -6.01 -16.77
N VAL A 17 12.88 -6.43 -15.51
CA VAL A 17 13.17 -7.81 -15.08
C VAL A 17 12.18 -8.28 -14.00
N PRO A 18 11.97 -9.59 -13.84
CA PRO A 18 11.24 -10.14 -12.70
C PRO A 18 11.93 -9.86 -11.36
N PRO A 19 11.22 -9.98 -10.22
CA PRO A 19 11.81 -9.84 -8.90
C PRO A 19 12.93 -10.85 -8.64
N ILE A 20 14.04 -10.38 -8.08
CA ILE A 20 15.22 -11.21 -7.82
C ILE A 20 15.13 -12.04 -6.53
N GLY A 21 14.14 -11.75 -5.68
CA GLY A 21 13.86 -12.45 -4.42
C GLY A 21 14.26 -11.63 -3.18
N TRP A 22 13.45 -11.74 -2.12
CA TRP A 22 13.67 -11.04 -0.84
C TRP A 22 15.03 -11.34 -0.20
N ASN A 23 15.55 -12.56 -0.39
CA ASN A 23 16.85 -13.01 0.13
C ASN A 23 18.03 -12.35 -0.60
N ARG A 24 17.77 -11.73 -1.75
CA ARG A 24 18.73 -11.02 -2.60
C ARG A 24 18.42 -9.52 -2.67
N ALA A 25 17.63 -8.98 -1.73
CA ALA A 25 17.26 -7.56 -1.71
C ALA A 25 18.45 -6.58 -1.76
N LYS A 26 19.65 -7.00 -1.33
CA LYS A 26 20.91 -6.23 -1.45
C LYS A 26 21.39 -6.03 -2.89
N GLU A 27 20.94 -6.86 -3.83
CA GLU A 27 21.26 -6.76 -5.25
C GLU A 27 20.20 -5.95 -6.03
N ALA A 28 19.12 -5.49 -5.37
CA ALA A 28 18.09 -4.68 -5.99
C ALA A 28 18.63 -3.28 -6.34
N THR A 29 18.18 -2.74 -7.47
CA THR A 29 18.55 -1.42 -7.98
C THR A 29 17.30 -0.58 -8.22
N ASP A 30 17.43 0.62 -8.76
CA ASP A 30 16.28 1.44 -9.16
C ASP A 30 15.47 0.84 -10.33
N GLU A 31 15.99 -0.18 -11.01
CA GLU A 31 15.34 -0.88 -12.12
C GLU A 31 15.08 -2.38 -11.83
N ILE A 32 15.79 -2.95 -10.86
CA ILE A 32 15.71 -4.37 -10.48
C ILE A 32 14.93 -4.49 -9.17
N PRO A 33 13.70 -5.04 -9.19
CA PRO A 33 12.88 -5.20 -7.99
C PRO A 33 13.34 -6.39 -7.14
N SER A 34 13.30 -6.22 -5.82
CA SER A 34 13.54 -7.30 -4.85
C SER A 34 12.38 -8.28 -4.74
N THR A 35 11.15 -7.77 -4.58
CA THR A 35 9.92 -8.55 -4.42
C THR A 35 8.85 -8.13 -5.42
N ASP A 36 7.73 -8.85 -5.45
CA ASP A 36 6.66 -8.63 -6.43
C ASP A 36 5.99 -7.25 -6.31
N TRP A 37 5.95 -6.69 -5.09
CA TRP A 37 5.43 -5.37 -4.78
C TRP A 37 6.52 -4.27 -4.74
N ASP A 38 7.77 -4.57 -5.11
CA ASP A 38 8.84 -3.58 -5.18
C ASP A 38 8.80 -2.81 -6.51
N LEU A 39 9.23 -1.54 -6.53
CA LEU A 39 9.16 -0.66 -7.71
C LEU A 39 7.75 -0.55 -8.33
N ALA A 40 6.71 -0.53 -7.49
CA ALA A 40 5.32 -0.45 -7.91
C ALA A 40 4.72 0.95 -7.69
N ASP A 41 3.74 1.27 -8.53
CA ASP A 41 2.83 2.40 -8.38
C ASP A 41 1.40 1.86 -8.12
N ILE A 42 0.48 2.73 -7.72
CA ILE A 42 -0.95 2.38 -7.63
C ILE A 42 -1.63 2.81 -8.91
N TRP A 43 -2.23 1.84 -9.58
CA TRP A 43 -3.01 2.02 -10.80
C TRP A 43 -4.49 1.82 -10.53
N TYR A 44 -5.33 2.21 -11.48
CA TYR A 44 -6.76 1.96 -11.41
C TYR A 44 -7.36 1.52 -12.75
N ALA A 45 -8.49 0.84 -12.65
CA ALA A 45 -9.27 0.37 -13.79
C ALA A 45 -10.76 0.59 -13.53
N THR A 46 -11.53 0.70 -14.61
CA THR A 46 -12.98 0.84 -14.59
C THR A 46 -13.66 -0.32 -15.31
N SER A 47 -14.90 -0.61 -14.92
CA SER A 47 -15.71 -1.66 -15.56
C SER A 47 -17.19 -1.32 -15.48
N GLU A 48 -17.96 -1.70 -16.51
CA GLU A 48 -19.42 -1.58 -16.51
C GLU A 48 -20.11 -2.84 -15.95
N ASP A 49 -19.45 -4.00 -16.05
CA ASP A 49 -20.03 -5.31 -15.71
C ASP A 49 -19.35 -6.00 -14.50
N GLY A 50 -18.20 -5.48 -14.05
CA GLY A 50 -17.36 -6.07 -13.01
C GLY A 50 -16.49 -7.25 -13.46
N PHE A 51 -16.58 -7.66 -14.72
CA PHE A 51 -15.83 -8.79 -15.30
C PHE A 51 -14.77 -8.33 -16.29
N THR A 52 -15.12 -7.39 -17.16
CA THR A 52 -14.24 -6.80 -18.17
C THR A 52 -13.76 -5.45 -17.68
N TRP A 53 -12.44 -5.30 -17.53
CA TRP A 53 -11.84 -4.10 -16.94
C TRP A 53 -11.00 -3.35 -17.98
N GLU A 54 -11.22 -2.04 -18.07
CA GLU A 54 -10.39 -1.12 -18.82
C GLU A 54 -9.44 -0.40 -17.87
N GLU A 55 -8.14 -0.68 -18.01
CA GLU A 55 -7.09 -0.02 -17.24
C GLU A 55 -6.92 1.43 -17.69
N GLN A 56 -7.05 2.36 -16.74
CA GLN A 56 -7.06 3.80 -17.03
C GLN A 56 -5.68 4.44 -16.85
N GLY A 57 -4.86 3.90 -15.95
CA GLY A 57 -3.50 4.40 -15.71
C GLY A 57 -3.14 4.51 -14.23
N VAL A 58 -2.15 5.37 -13.96
CA VAL A 58 -1.63 5.62 -12.61
C VAL A 58 -2.62 6.49 -11.83
N ALA A 59 -2.98 6.05 -10.62
CA ALA A 59 -3.67 6.86 -9.62
C ALA A 59 -2.68 7.54 -8.68
N VAL A 60 -1.79 6.77 -8.05
CA VAL A 60 -0.76 7.30 -7.15
C VAL A 60 0.61 6.82 -7.61
N ALA A 61 1.43 7.76 -8.11
CA ALA A 61 2.81 7.52 -8.47
C ALA A 61 3.72 7.56 -7.23
N ARG A 62 4.82 6.81 -7.27
CA ARG A 62 5.91 6.94 -6.30
C ARG A 62 6.41 8.38 -6.26
N PRO A 63 6.52 8.99 -5.07
CA PRO A 63 7.07 10.34 -4.94
C PRO A 63 8.60 10.35 -5.12
N PRO A 64 9.22 11.53 -5.32
CA PRO A 64 10.68 11.63 -5.37
C PRO A 64 11.34 11.19 -4.06
N LYS A 65 12.48 10.51 -4.17
CA LYS A 65 13.36 10.18 -3.03
C LYS A 65 13.78 11.46 -2.29
N PRO A 66 13.75 11.50 -0.94
CA PRO A 66 13.56 10.39 0.00
C PRO A 66 12.15 10.32 0.62
N LYS A 67 11.10 10.88 -0.01
CA LYS A 67 9.75 10.89 0.58
C LYS A 67 9.23 9.46 0.82
N PRO A 68 8.47 9.19 1.90
CA PRO A 68 7.85 7.87 2.10
C PRO A 68 7.13 7.39 0.84
N GLY A 69 7.35 6.14 0.45
CA GLY A 69 6.80 5.57 -0.79
C GLY A 69 7.68 5.76 -2.03
N TRP A 70 8.79 6.51 -1.95
CA TRP A 70 9.66 6.73 -3.12
C TRP A 70 10.17 5.43 -3.74
N ARG A 71 10.30 4.37 -2.94
CA ARG A 71 10.71 3.06 -3.45
C ARG A 71 9.55 2.33 -4.12
N SER A 72 8.43 2.25 -3.42
CA SER A 72 7.21 1.58 -3.87
C SER A 72 5.99 2.09 -3.11
N VAL A 73 4.86 2.22 -3.81
CA VAL A 73 3.54 2.37 -3.19
C VAL A 73 2.66 1.18 -3.59
N CYS A 74 2.07 0.51 -2.61
CA CYS A 74 1.34 -0.74 -2.87
C CYS A 74 0.24 -1.02 -1.85
N THR A 75 -0.53 -2.07 -2.12
CA THR A 75 -1.67 -2.55 -1.33
C THR A 75 -2.68 -1.43 -1.03
N PRO A 76 -3.27 -0.85 -2.09
CA PRO A 76 -4.23 0.23 -1.93
C PRO A 76 -5.56 -0.28 -1.39
N ASP A 77 -6.25 0.59 -0.65
CA ASP A 77 -7.69 0.46 -0.43
C ASP A 77 -8.38 1.83 -0.40
N ILE A 78 -9.67 1.84 -0.74
CA ILE A 78 -10.46 3.03 -1.02
C ILE A 78 -11.42 3.36 0.12
N LEU A 79 -11.53 4.64 0.44
CA LEU A 79 -12.58 5.19 1.30
C LEU A 79 -13.30 6.33 0.57
N VAL A 80 -14.63 6.28 0.57
CA VAL A 80 -15.48 7.40 0.17
C VAL A 80 -15.99 8.09 1.44
N TRP A 81 -15.66 9.37 1.62
CA TRP A 81 -16.04 10.11 2.81
C TRP A 81 -16.36 11.57 2.49
N LYS A 82 -17.57 12.00 2.88
CA LYS A 82 -18.06 13.38 2.71
C LYS A 82 -17.85 13.95 1.29
N GLY A 83 -18.14 13.13 0.28
CA GLY A 83 -18.04 13.53 -1.14
C GLY A 83 -16.63 13.48 -1.74
N LYS A 84 -15.64 12.99 -0.99
CA LYS A 84 -14.25 12.81 -1.46
C LYS A 84 -13.82 11.35 -1.45
N TYR A 85 -12.77 11.06 -2.19
CA TYR A 85 -12.15 9.75 -2.32
C TYR A 85 -10.77 9.76 -1.65
N TYR A 86 -10.44 8.70 -0.92
CA TYR A 86 -9.19 8.57 -0.19
C TYR A 86 -8.59 7.19 -0.45
N LEU A 87 -7.36 7.15 -0.96
CA LEU A 87 -6.59 5.92 -1.09
C LEU A 87 -5.62 5.79 0.07
N TYR A 88 -5.67 4.66 0.75
CA TYR A 88 -4.75 4.26 1.80
C TYR A 88 -3.82 3.20 1.25
N TYR A 89 -2.51 3.31 1.48
CA TYR A 89 -1.54 2.41 0.88
C TYR A 89 -0.23 2.34 1.66
N GLN A 90 0.51 1.25 1.49
CA GLN A 90 1.83 1.06 2.07
C GLN A 90 2.87 1.86 1.27
N ALA A 91 3.77 2.54 1.97
CA ALA A 91 4.76 3.43 1.38
C ALA A 91 6.20 2.98 1.73
N PHE A 92 6.83 2.23 0.82
CA PHE A 92 8.19 1.70 1.00
C PHE A 92 9.26 2.77 0.77
N VAL A 93 10.31 2.72 1.57
CA VAL A 93 11.49 3.62 1.47
C VAL A 93 12.78 2.90 1.12
N GLU A 94 12.74 1.59 0.94
CA GLU A 94 13.85 0.73 0.55
C GLU A 94 13.35 -0.59 -0.04
N PRO A 95 14.18 -1.32 -0.82
CA PRO A 95 13.83 -2.65 -1.30
C PRO A 95 13.36 -3.56 -0.16
N SER A 96 12.19 -4.20 -0.35
CA SER A 96 11.61 -5.14 0.62
C SER A 96 12.58 -6.31 0.87
N GLY A 97 12.82 -6.60 2.14
CA GLY A 97 13.74 -7.67 2.57
C GLY A 97 15.10 -7.19 3.08
N LEU A 98 15.49 -5.92 2.92
CA LEU A 98 16.76 -5.39 3.43
C LEU A 98 16.81 -5.33 4.97
N ARG A 99 15.89 -4.60 5.59
CA ARG A 99 15.77 -4.50 7.06
C ARG A 99 14.40 -4.97 7.56
N GLY A 100 13.68 -5.72 6.72
CA GLY A 100 12.28 -6.08 6.93
C GLY A 100 11.38 -5.36 5.93
N ASP A 101 10.10 -5.22 6.28
CA ASP A 101 9.06 -4.59 5.46
C ASP A 101 8.55 -3.34 6.18
N TRP A 102 9.47 -2.40 6.41
CA TRP A 102 9.18 -1.16 7.09
C TRP A 102 8.52 -0.19 6.09
N CYS A 103 7.19 -0.26 6.02
CA CYS A 103 6.36 0.52 5.12
C CYS A 103 5.19 1.15 5.92
N PRO A 104 5.31 2.41 6.37
CA PRO A 104 4.16 3.09 6.97
C PRO A 104 3.01 3.21 5.97
N VAL A 105 1.79 3.35 6.49
CA VAL A 105 0.64 3.69 5.65
C VAL A 105 0.65 5.17 5.35
N SER A 106 0.59 5.51 4.07
CA SER A 106 0.33 6.85 3.57
C SER A 106 -1.08 6.93 2.99
N MET A 107 -1.57 8.15 2.77
CA MET A 107 -2.88 8.40 2.19
C MET A 107 -2.81 9.53 1.17
N SER A 108 -3.56 9.36 0.07
CA SER A 108 -3.86 10.41 -0.92
C SER A 108 -5.37 10.61 -1.04
N TRP A 109 -5.79 11.79 -1.50
CA TRP A 109 -7.19 12.13 -1.68
C TRP A 109 -7.48 12.78 -3.04
N ALA A 110 -8.72 12.65 -3.51
CA ALA A 110 -9.22 13.25 -4.74
C ALA A 110 -10.69 13.66 -4.62
N GLU A 111 -11.10 14.62 -5.45
CA GLU A 111 -12.53 15.02 -5.59
C GLU A 111 -13.29 14.11 -6.57
N SER A 112 -12.57 13.37 -7.44
CA SER A 112 -13.10 12.39 -8.39
C SER A 112 -12.38 11.04 -8.20
N PRO A 113 -13.04 9.89 -8.43
CA PRO A 113 -12.35 8.59 -8.43
C PRO A 113 -11.28 8.49 -9.53
N ASP A 114 -11.39 9.28 -10.60
CA ASP A 114 -10.40 9.33 -11.69
C ASP A 114 -9.13 10.11 -11.30
N GLY A 115 -9.13 10.78 -10.14
CA GLY A 115 -8.10 11.72 -9.73
C GLY A 115 -8.33 13.15 -10.27
N PRO A 116 -7.28 14.00 -10.33
CA PRO A 116 -5.93 13.74 -9.87
C PRO A 116 -5.86 13.51 -8.35
N TRP A 117 -4.94 12.64 -7.93
CA TRP A 117 -4.72 12.31 -6.53
C TRP A 117 -3.69 13.23 -5.88
N ASN A 118 -4.04 13.78 -4.72
CA ASN A 118 -3.21 14.68 -3.93
C ASN A 118 -2.68 13.96 -2.69
N HIS A 119 -1.38 14.06 -2.42
CA HIS A 119 -0.80 13.52 -1.19
C HIS A 119 -1.46 14.14 0.04
N GLY A 120 -1.97 13.30 0.94
CA GLY A 120 -2.69 13.72 2.15
C GLY A 120 -1.85 13.58 3.43
N GLY A 121 -1.00 12.55 3.51
CA GLY A 121 -0.14 12.35 4.67
C GLY A 121 0.61 11.02 4.65
N ASP A 122 1.62 10.93 5.50
CA ASP A 122 2.47 9.75 5.71
C ASP A 122 2.34 9.26 7.15
N ALA A 123 2.56 7.96 7.36
CA ALA A 123 2.47 7.31 8.69
C ALA A 123 1.17 7.66 9.44
N ILE A 124 0.05 7.59 8.73
CA ILE A 124 -1.28 7.94 9.24
C ILE A 124 -1.79 6.96 10.31
N ILE A 125 -1.22 5.75 10.35
CA ILE A 125 -1.38 4.78 11.44
C ILE A 125 -0.03 4.77 12.18
N PRO A 126 0.02 5.23 13.44
CA PRO A 126 1.26 5.18 14.20
C PRO A 126 1.64 3.73 14.51
N PHE A 127 2.93 3.42 14.48
CA PHE A 127 3.41 2.14 14.97
C PHE A 127 3.26 2.03 16.48
N GLY A 128 3.11 0.79 16.95
CA GLY A 128 3.18 0.47 18.36
C GLY A 128 4.53 0.87 18.98
N LYS A 129 4.54 1.01 20.30
CA LYS A 129 5.76 1.22 21.07
C LYS A 129 6.66 -0.01 20.95
N LYS A 130 7.96 0.18 21.20
CA LYS A 130 8.92 -0.93 21.23
C LYS A 130 8.43 -2.06 22.14
N GLY A 131 8.35 -3.28 21.60
CA GLY A 131 7.82 -4.46 22.27
C GLY A 131 6.33 -4.74 22.03
N GLU A 132 5.56 -3.78 21.49
CA GLU A 132 4.18 -4.00 21.08
C GLU A 132 4.13 -4.82 19.78
N TRP A 133 2.99 -5.47 19.56
CA TRP A 133 2.82 -6.45 18.49
C TRP A 133 2.88 -5.81 17.08
N ASP A 134 2.57 -4.54 16.95
CA ASP A 134 2.54 -3.78 15.69
C ASP A 134 3.64 -2.72 15.58
N GLN A 135 4.72 -2.84 16.37
CA GLN A 135 5.83 -1.87 16.41
C GLN A 135 6.58 -1.72 15.07
N ASP A 136 6.50 -2.72 14.19
CA ASP A 136 7.29 -2.82 12.96
C ASP A 136 6.45 -2.83 11.67
N ALA A 137 5.11 -2.87 11.78
CA ALA A 137 4.23 -2.99 10.62
C ALA A 137 2.80 -2.53 10.89
N THR A 138 2.24 -1.76 9.95
CA THR A 138 0.81 -1.50 9.81
C THR A 138 0.43 -1.77 8.36
N HIS A 139 0.38 -3.04 7.97
CA HIS A 139 0.12 -3.48 6.61
C HIS A 139 -1.37 -3.55 6.31
N ASP A 140 -1.69 -3.66 5.02
CA ASP A 140 -3.03 -3.95 4.50
C ASP A 140 -4.13 -3.03 5.09
N PRO A 141 -4.02 -1.69 4.93
CA PRO A 141 -5.00 -0.76 5.48
C PRO A 141 -6.37 -0.97 4.81
N HIS A 142 -7.42 -1.18 5.61
CA HIS A 142 -8.79 -1.43 5.16
C HIS A 142 -9.78 -0.52 5.91
N PRO A 143 -10.12 0.66 5.37
CA PRO A 143 -11.03 1.60 6.00
C PRO A 143 -12.50 1.26 5.74
N ILE A 144 -13.33 1.34 6.77
CA ILE A 144 -14.79 1.30 6.65
C ILE A 144 -15.44 2.46 7.42
N VAL A 145 -16.59 2.93 6.94
CA VAL A 145 -17.43 3.85 7.71
C VAL A 145 -18.32 3.04 8.65
N TYR A 146 -18.09 3.18 9.95
CA TYR A 146 -18.87 2.48 10.96
C TYR A 146 -19.17 3.39 12.15
N LYS A 147 -20.44 3.42 12.58
CA LYS A 147 -20.94 4.27 13.68
C LYS A 147 -20.56 5.75 13.55
N GLY A 148 -20.64 6.29 12.33
CA GLY A 148 -20.33 7.70 12.04
C GLY A 148 -18.84 8.06 12.14
N LYS A 149 -17.95 7.06 12.20
CA LYS A 149 -16.50 7.22 12.21
C LYS A 149 -15.86 6.38 11.11
N ILE A 150 -14.61 6.68 10.80
CA ILE A 150 -13.76 5.83 9.97
C ILE A 150 -13.10 4.82 10.92
N TYR A 151 -13.31 3.54 10.66
CA TYR A 151 -12.65 2.44 11.33
C TYR A 151 -11.63 1.90 10.34
N LEU A 152 -10.34 2.02 10.65
CA LEU A 152 -9.28 1.56 9.75
C LEU A 152 -8.62 0.32 10.33
N TYR A 153 -8.89 -0.82 9.70
CA TYR A 153 -8.27 -2.09 10.06
C TYR A 153 -6.91 -2.24 9.38
N TYR A 154 -5.97 -2.87 10.06
CA TYR A 154 -4.64 -3.17 9.51
C TYR A 154 -4.12 -4.49 10.06
N LYS A 155 -3.01 -4.96 9.49
CA LYS A 155 -2.32 -6.17 9.87
C LYS A 155 -0.91 -5.84 10.36
N ALA A 156 -0.43 -6.57 11.37
CA ALA A 156 1.00 -6.58 11.69
C ALA A 156 1.50 -8.02 11.86
N ALA A 157 2.66 -8.31 11.27
CA ALA A 157 3.39 -9.53 11.53
C ALA A 157 4.29 -9.32 12.77
N TYR A 158 4.13 -10.18 13.77
CA TYR A 158 4.88 -10.13 15.03
C TYR A 158 5.50 -11.47 15.37
N ASN A 159 6.46 -11.47 16.31
CA ASN A 159 7.35 -12.59 16.56
C ASN A 159 8.10 -13.03 15.28
N LYS A 160 8.60 -12.08 14.47
CA LYS A 160 9.45 -12.40 13.32
C LYS A 160 10.76 -12.99 13.80
N TRP A 161 10.93 -14.29 13.63
CA TRP A 161 12.20 -14.97 13.89
C TRP A 161 13.15 -14.67 12.73
N PRO A 162 14.37 -14.15 12.96
CA PRO A 162 15.31 -13.82 11.89
C PRO A 162 15.58 -15.01 10.95
N ASP A 163 15.54 -16.22 11.53
CA ASP A 163 15.96 -17.46 10.88
C ASP A 163 14.79 -18.36 10.46
N ILE A 164 13.54 -18.01 10.83
CA ILE A 164 12.33 -18.83 10.59
C ILE A 164 11.18 -17.94 10.10
N ARG A 165 11.33 -17.42 8.87
CA ARG A 165 10.36 -16.48 8.26
C ARG A 165 9.01 -17.11 7.90
N ASP A 166 8.89 -18.43 7.90
CA ASP A 166 7.64 -19.18 7.73
C ASP A 166 6.86 -19.35 9.05
N LYS A 167 7.45 -18.98 10.20
CA LYS A 167 6.77 -18.97 11.50
C LYS A 167 6.69 -17.54 12.03
N TYR A 168 5.59 -16.87 11.72
CA TYR A 168 5.24 -15.58 12.32
C TYR A 168 3.77 -15.59 12.74
N ALA A 169 3.46 -14.78 13.75
CA ALA A 169 2.08 -14.53 14.13
C ALA A 169 1.60 -13.26 13.43
N VAL A 170 0.30 -13.20 13.15
CA VAL A 170 -0.35 -12.07 12.50
C VAL A 170 -1.46 -11.59 13.42
N GLY A 171 -1.47 -10.29 13.71
CA GLY A 171 -2.57 -9.65 14.42
C GLY A 171 -3.32 -8.68 13.51
N HIS A 172 -4.56 -8.39 13.88
CA HIS A 172 -5.37 -7.35 13.25
C HIS A 172 -5.62 -6.22 14.24
N GLY A 173 -5.29 -5.00 13.83
CA GLY A 173 -5.50 -3.79 14.60
C GLY A 173 -6.64 -2.96 14.01
N LEU A 174 -7.10 -1.99 14.80
CA LEU A 174 -8.12 -1.03 14.43
C LEU A 174 -7.75 0.33 15.03
N VAL A 175 -7.74 1.37 14.20
CA VAL A 175 -7.64 2.78 14.63
C VAL A 175 -8.86 3.60 14.23
#